data_AF-A0A957JLN9-F1
#
_entry.id   AF-A0A957JLN9-F1
#
_cell.length_a   1.000
_cell.length_b   1.000
_cell.length_c   1.000
_cell.angle_alpha   90.00
_cell.angle_beta   90.00
_cell.angle_gamma   90.00
#
_symmetry.space_group_name_H-M   'P 1'
#
loop_
_entity.id
_entity.type
_entity.pdbx_description
1 polymer ?
#
loop_
_entity_poly.entity_id
_entity_poly.type
_entity_poly.pdbx_seq_one_letter_code
_entity_poly.pdbx_strand_id
1 'polypeptide(L)'
;KEYCGDACVTFPVGRVSPKAQRLLDIGKECLRVGVVAAQNGAYLHDIGSAINNYADTQGVSVVHEWGGHGIGRELHESPSVSHIRQSTRGPRLQPGMVFTIEPMINYGTHEWYLLPDGWTVITADGELSVQFEHTVVITPNGPEILTKL
;
A
#
# COMPACT_ATOMS: atom_id res chain seq x y z
N LYS A 1 5.71 -10.98 -21.71
CA LYS A 1 7.17 -10.74 -21.84
C LYS A 1 7.29 -9.28 -22.27
N GLU A 2 8.11 -8.46 -21.60
CA GLU A 2 8.14 -6.96 -21.65
C GLU A 2 7.22 -6.21 -20.68
N TYR A 3 6.66 -6.89 -19.66
CA TYR A 3 5.89 -6.23 -18.61
C TYR A 3 6.38 -6.68 -17.24
N CYS A 4 6.45 -5.73 -16.31
CA CYS A 4 6.68 -5.96 -14.90
C CYS A 4 5.36 -6.35 -14.22
N GLY A 5 5.46 -7.16 -13.17
CA GLY A 5 4.36 -7.44 -12.25
C GLY A 5 4.93 -7.46 -10.84
N ASP A 6 4.21 -6.85 -9.90
CA ASP A 6 4.71 -6.67 -8.53
C ASP A 6 3.67 -7.04 -7.47
N ALA A 7 4.19 -7.66 -6.42
CA ALA A 7 3.44 -8.14 -5.27
C ALA A 7 4.37 -8.44 -4.09
N CYS A 8 3.90 -8.07 -2.91
CA CYS A 8 4.54 -8.29 -1.64
C CYS A 8 3.52 -8.84 -0.63
N VAL A 9 3.93 -9.78 0.22
CA VAL A 9 3.10 -10.36 1.28
C VAL A 9 3.94 -10.58 2.52
N THR A 10 3.49 -10.06 3.67
CA THR A 10 4.09 -10.40 4.96
C THR A 10 3.54 -11.73 5.49
N PHE A 11 4.43 -12.65 5.87
CA PHE A 11 4.07 -13.97 6.40
C PHE A 11 4.49 -14.15 7.87
N PRO A 12 3.64 -14.77 8.72
CA PRO A 12 4.07 -15.22 10.03
C PRO A 12 4.98 -16.45 9.90
N VAL A 13 6.10 -16.46 10.64
CA VAL A 13 6.99 -17.62 10.73
C VAL A 13 6.75 -18.35 12.05
N GLY A 14 6.09 -19.51 11.98
CA GLY A 14 5.69 -20.26 13.17
C GLY A 14 4.56 -19.58 13.95
N ARG A 15 4.59 -19.70 15.29
CA ARG A 15 3.62 -19.02 16.17
C ARG A 15 4.10 -17.62 16.49
N VAL A 16 3.36 -16.62 16.02
CA VAL A 16 3.65 -15.20 16.28
C VAL A 16 2.89 -14.68 17.51
N SER A 17 3.30 -13.52 18.02
CA SER A 17 2.62 -12.83 19.12
C SER A 17 1.24 -12.30 18.69
N PRO A 18 0.29 -12.08 19.62
CA PRO A 18 -0.98 -11.43 19.31
C PRO A 18 -0.81 -10.04 18.68
N LYS A 19 0.23 -9.30 19.10
CA LYS A 19 0.60 -8.00 18.55
C LYS A 19 0.96 -8.09 17.06
N ALA A 20 1.81 -9.05 16.69
CA ALA A 20 2.20 -9.29 15.30
C ALA A 20 1.01 -9.78 14.46
N GLN A 21 0.20 -10.70 14.99
CA GLN A 21 -1.00 -11.18 14.30
C GLN A 21 -1.98 -10.04 14.01
N ARG A 22 -2.23 -9.17 15.01
CA ARG A 22 -3.08 -7.99 14.85
C ARG A 22 -2.57 -7.08 13.73
N LEU A 23 -1.25 -6.81 13.69
CA LEU A 23 -0.68 -5.95 12.66
C LEU A 23 -0.79 -6.57 11.26
N LEU A 24 -0.56 -7.88 11.12
CA LEU A 24 -0.78 -8.61 9.87
C LEU A 24 -2.22 -8.46 9.36
N ASP A 25 -3.20 -8.60 10.26
CA ASP A 25 -4.63 -8.48 9.91
C ASP A 25 -4.97 -7.05 9.48
N ILE A 26 -4.44 -6.04 10.19
CA ILE A 26 -4.62 -4.63 9.83
C ILE A 26 -3.98 -4.31 8.48
N GLY A 27 -2.76 -4.79 8.22
CA GLY A 27 -2.07 -4.56 6.94
C GLY A 27 -2.84 -5.10 5.74
N LYS A 28 -3.39 -6.32 5.86
CA LYS A 28 -4.27 -6.91 4.82
C LYS A 28 -5.52 -6.09 4.60
N GLU A 29 -6.13 -5.63 5.68
CA GLU A 29 -7.35 -4.83 5.60
C GLU A 29 -7.10 -3.43 5.02
N CYS A 30 -5.97 -2.80 5.35
CA CYS A 30 -5.50 -1.57 4.71
C CYS A 30 -5.40 -1.75 3.18
N LEU A 31 -4.73 -2.80 2.72
CA LEU A 31 -4.65 -3.11 1.29
C LEU A 31 -6.06 -3.30 0.70
N ARG A 32 -6.92 -4.07 1.36
CA ARG A 32 -8.29 -4.34 0.91
C ARG A 32 -9.10 -3.05 0.76
N VAL A 33 -9.10 -2.15 1.74
CA VAL A 33 -9.85 -0.89 1.67
C VAL A 33 -9.28 0.06 0.61
N GLY A 34 -7.95 0.06 0.42
CA GLY A 34 -7.29 0.81 -0.65
C GLY A 34 -7.73 0.33 -2.03
N VAL A 35 -7.74 -0.98 -2.26
CA VAL A 35 -8.25 -1.57 -3.51
C VAL A 35 -9.72 -1.24 -3.70
N VAL A 36 -10.57 -1.36 -2.66
CA VAL A 36 -12.00 -1.01 -2.78
C VAL A 36 -12.22 0.46 -3.13
N ALA A 37 -11.35 1.37 -2.69
CA ALA A 37 -11.44 2.79 -3.01
C ALA A 37 -11.03 3.13 -4.46
N ALA A 38 -10.25 2.26 -5.11
CA ALA A 38 -9.73 2.47 -6.46
C ALA A 38 -10.80 2.23 -7.56
N GLN A 39 -11.93 2.93 -7.49
CA GLN A 39 -13.05 2.77 -8.43
C GLN A 39 -12.86 3.60 -9.70
N ASN A 40 -13.45 3.12 -10.81
CA ASN A 40 -13.53 3.91 -12.04
C ASN A 40 -14.23 5.27 -11.77
N GLY A 41 -13.55 6.36 -12.13
CA GLY A 41 -14.05 7.71 -11.96
C GLY A 41 -13.82 8.31 -10.57
N ALA A 42 -13.33 7.55 -9.60
CA ALA A 42 -12.79 8.06 -8.34
C ALA A 42 -11.46 8.77 -8.58
N TYR A 43 -10.83 9.28 -7.53
CA TYR A 43 -9.54 9.96 -7.61
C TYR A 43 -8.44 9.19 -6.90
N LEU A 44 -7.21 9.31 -7.37
CA LEU A 44 -6.07 8.53 -6.87
C LEU A 44 -5.88 8.68 -5.36
N HIS A 45 -6.06 9.88 -4.81
CA HIS A 45 -5.86 10.13 -3.37
C HIS A 45 -7.03 9.64 -2.50
N ASP A 46 -8.12 9.16 -3.11
CA ASP A 46 -9.18 8.46 -2.37
C ASP A 46 -8.65 7.14 -1.80
N ILE A 47 -7.65 6.52 -2.46
CA ILE A 47 -6.96 5.30 -2.00
C ILE A 47 -6.24 5.56 -0.68
N GLY A 48 -5.34 6.55 -0.64
CA GLY A 48 -4.62 6.91 0.59
C GLY A 48 -5.54 7.42 1.69
N SER A 49 -6.63 8.11 1.33
CA SER A 49 -7.66 8.51 2.29
C SER A 49 -8.35 7.30 2.92
N ALA A 50 -8.70 6.27 2.15
CA ALA A 50 -9.34 5.06 2.67
C ALA A 50 -8.40 4.26 3.59
N ILE A 51 -7.15 4.08 3.17
CA ILE A 51 -6.11 3.36 3.95
C ILE A 51 -5.87 4.07 5.28
N ASN A 52 -5.57 5.37 5.24
CA ASN A 52 -5.21 6.11 6.45
C ASN A 52 -6.40 6.31 7.40
N ASN A 53 -7.63 6.45 6.88
CA ASN A 53 -8.84 6.39 7.70
C ASN A 53 -8.94 5.09 8.49
N TYR A 54 -8.76 3.95 7.82
CA TYR A 54 -8.84 2.66 8.49
C TYR A 54 -7.71 2.50 9.51
N ALA A 55 -6.46 2.79 9.12
CA ALA A 55 -5.29 2.72 10.00
C ALA A 55 -5.47 3.55 11.29
N ASP A 56 -5.98 4.78 11.19
CA ASP A 56 -6.23 5.65 12.35
C ASP A 56 -7.25 5.02 13.31
N THR A 57 -8.30 4.37 12.80
CA THR A 57 -9.27 3.66 13.66
C THR A 57 -8.68 2.47 14.40
N GLN A 58 -7.55 1.95 13.91
CA GLN A 58 -6.82 0.84 14.50
C GLN A 58 -5.67 1.28 15.42
N GLY A 59 -5.42 2.59 15.54
CA GLY A 59 -4.34 3.13 16.37
C GLY A 59 -2.95 2.67 15.92
N VAL A 60 -2.75 2.55 14.61
CA VAL A 60 -1.45 2.28 13.96
C VAL A 60 -1.12 3.44 13.02
N SER A 61 0.13 3.56 12.60
CA SER A 61 0.52 4.59 11.63
C SER A 61 0.77 4.01 10.24
N VAL A 62 0.69 4.88 9.24
CA VAL A 62 1.00 4.57 7.84
C VAL A 62 2.31 5.27 7.51
N VAL A 63 3.17 4.62 6.75
CA VAL A 63 4.39 5.21 6.23
C VAL A 63 4.09 6.33 5.21
N HIS A 64 4.81 7.44 5.24
CA HIS A 64 4.50 8.64 4.45
C HIS A 64 5.34 8.77 3.16
N GLU A 65 6.58 8.29 3.21
CA GLU A 65 7.62 8.57 2.23
C GLU A 65 7.59 7.62 1.04
N TRP A 66 7.03 6.43 1.24
CA TRP A 66 6.90 5.40 0.22
C TRP A 66 5.42 5.10 -0.03
N GLY A 67 5.10 4.97 -1.31
CA GLY A 67 3.76 4.72 -1.81
C GLY A 67 3.82 3.75 -2.98
N GLY A 68 2.66 3.40 -3.50
CA GLY A 68 2.58 2.63 -4.74
C GLY A 68 3.02 3.42 -5.95
N HIS A 69 3.07 2.76 -7.08
CA HIS A 69 3.55 3.30 -8.34
C HIS A 69 2.76 2.74 -9.52
N GLY A 70 2.77 3.46 -10.65
CA GLY A 70 2.40 2.88 -11.92
C GLY A 70 3.34 1.73 -12.24
N ILE A 71 2.82 0.71 -12.93
CA ILE A 71 3.61 -0.44 -13.34
C ILE A 71 3.14 -0.94 -14.69
N GLY A 72 4.10 -1.26 -15.54
CA GLY A 72 3.84 -1.66 -16.91
C GLY A 72 5.11 -2.15 -17.57
N ARG A 73 5.73 -1.30 -18.40
CA ARG A 73 7.00 -1.63 -19.05
C ARG A 73 8.20 -1.35 -18.17
N GLU A 74 8.11 -0.31 -17.35
CA GLU A 74 9.06 -0.01 -16.29
C GLU A 74 8.55 -0.52 -14.94
N LEU A 75 9.48 -0.82 -14.02
CA LEU A 75 9.12 -1.30 -12.68
C LEU A 75 8.36 -0.21 -11.90
N HIS A 76 8.90 1.01 -11.89
CA HIS A 76 8.26 2.17 -11.28
C HIS A 76 7.98 3.25 -12.35
N GLU A 77 6.71 3.52 -12.62
CA GLU A 77 6.26 4.60 -13.50
C GLU A 77 5.12 5.42 -12.83
N SER A 78 4.58 6.41 -13.55
CA SER A 78 3.44 7.18 -13.04
C SER A 78 2.15 6.36 -13.08
N PRO A 79 1.21 6.57 -12.12
CA PRO A 79 1.24 7.59 -11.08
C PRO A 79 1.92 7.13 -9.78
N SER A 80 2.40 8.07 -8.97
CA SER A 80 2.75 7.77 -7.56
C SER A 80 1.48 7.70 -6.71
N VAL A 81 1.30 6.61 -5.98
CA VAL A 81 0.10 6.29 -5.21
C VAL A 81 0.37 6.47 -3.73
N SER A 82 -0.05 7.59 -3.16
CA SER A 82 0.08 7.82 -1.72
C SER A 82 -0.87 6.95 -0.91
N HIS A 83 -0.41 6.41 0.22
CA HIS A 83 -1.22 5.65 1.18
C HIS A 83 -1.74 6.50 2.36
N ILE A 84 -1.44 7.79 2.36
CA ILE A 84 -1.94 8.75 3.36
C ILE A 84 -2.92 9.74 2.73
N ARG A 85 -3.66 10.45 3.58
CA ARG A 85 -4.51 11.56 3.14
C ARG A 85 -3.68 12.62 2.43
N GLN A 86 -4.21 13.11 1.32
CA GLN A 86 -3.63 14.21 0.56
C GLN A 86 -4.60 15.40 0.55
N SER A 87 -4.06 16.61 0.42
CA SER A 87 -4.85 17.85 0.35
C SER A 87 -5.55 18.04 -0.99
N THR A 88 -5.05 17.40 -2.04
CA THR A 88 -5.63 17.41 -3.39
C THR A 88 -6.29 16.07 -3.69
N ARG A 89 -7.10 16.01 -4.75
CA ARG A 89 -7.72 14.75 -5.17
C ARG A 89 -6.75 13.82 -5.93
N GLY A 90 -5.72 14.37 -6.57
CA GLY A 90 -4.88 13.62 -7.50
C GLY A 90 -5.60 13.35 -8.84
N PRO A 91 -5.00 12.55 -9.75
CA PRO A 91 -5.60 12.23 -11.03
C PRO A 91 -6.88 11.39 -10.87
N ARG A 92 -7.81 11.54 -11.82
CA ARG A 92 -9.02 10.72 -11.87
C ARG A 92 -8.68 9.33 -12.41
N LEU A 93 -9.14 8.29 -11.74
CA LEU A 93 -8.96 6.91 -12.14
C LEU A 93 -9.80 6.59 -13.37
N GLN A 94 -9.19 5.96 -14.37
CA GLN A 94 -9.82 5.61 -15.65
C GLN A 94 -9.51 4.16 -16.03
N PRO A 95 -10.40 3.48 -16.76
CA PRO A 95 -10.15 2.13 -17.22
C PRO A 95 -8.84 2.02 -18.01
N GLY A 96 -8.04 0.99 -17.72
CA GLY A 96 -6.73 0.74 -18.31
C GLY A 96 -5.55 1.28 -17.50
N MET A 97 -5.77 2.10 -16.46
CA MET A 97 -4.71 2.47 -15.53
C MET A 97 -4.26 1.25 -14.72
N VAL A 98 -2.94 1.03 -14.65
CA VAL A 98 -2.31 -0.06 -13.90
C VAL A 98 -1.32 0.53 -12.89
N PHE A 99 -1.45 0.15 -11.63
CA PHE A 99 -0.58 0.63 -10.55
C PHE A 99 -0.62 -0.32 -9.34
N THR A 100 0.34 -0.18 -8.44
CA THR A 100 0.41 -0.90 -7.18
C THR A 100 -0.34 -0.15 -6.09
N ILE A 101 -0.94 -0.91 -5.17
CA ILE A 101 -1.39 -0.42 -3.87
C ILE A 101 -0.63 -1.27 -2.86
N GLU A 102 0.22 -0.65 -2.06
CA GLU A 102 1.25 -1.35 -1.26
C GLU A 102 1.45 -0.76 0.15
N PRO A 103 0.38 -0.58 0.94
CA PRO A 103 0.48 0.12 2.22
C PRO A 103 1.46 -0.57 3.18
N MET A 104 2.39 0.23 3.70
CA MET A 104 3.27 -0.12 4.82
C MET A 104 2.69 0.45 6.11
N ILE A 105 2.42 -0.42 7.08
CA ILE A 105 1.72 -0.10 8.32
C ILE A 105 2.62 -0.38 9.51
N ASN A 106 2.87 0.63 10.33
CA ASN A 106 3.73 0.55 11.51
C ASN A 106 2.87 0.49 12.78
N TYR A 107 3.27 -0.35 13.73
CA TYR A 107 2.59 -0.39 15.03
C TYR A 107 2.80 0.90 15.84
N GLY A 108 3.96 1.54 15.67
CA GLY A 108 4.35 2.75 16.38
C GLY A 108 4.27 3.99 15.50
N THR A 109 5.35 4.75 15.41
CA THR A 109 5.43 6.01 14.64
C THR A 109 5.63 5.78 13.14
N HIS A 110 5.39 6.81 12.33
CA HIS A 110 5.68 6.82 10.89
C HIS A 110 7.15 7.19 10.59
N GLU A 111 7.90 7.66 11.59
CA GLU A 111 9.30 8.02 11.46
C GLU A 111 10.16 6.79 11.14
N TRP A 112 11.21 7.00 10.35
CA TRP A 112 12.03 5.92 9.81
C TRP A 112 13.52 6.28 9.82
N TYR A 113 14.36 5.26 9.69
CA TYR A 113 15.79 5.38 9.43
C TYR A 113 16.22 4.49 8.26
N LEU A 114 17.06 5.03 7.38
CA LEU A 114 17.78 4.26 6.38
C LEU A 114 19.09 3.76 6.99
N LEU A 115 19.32 2.45 6.93
CA LEU A 115 20.55 1.87 7.42
C LEU A 115 21.75 2.19 6.50
N PRO A 116 22.99 2.04 6.99
CA PRO A 116 24.20 2.34 6.21
C PRO A 116 24.38 1.50 4.93
N ASP A 117 23.61 0.42 4.77
CA ASP A 117 23.60 -0.37 3.53
C ASP A 117 22.94 0.37 2.35
N GLY A 118 22.26 1.49 2.60
CA GLY A 118 21.62 2.32 1.59
C GLY A 118 20.28 1.78 1.09
N TRP A 119 19.74 0.72 1.69
CA TRP A 119 18.52 0.04 1.24
C TRP A 119 17.54 -0.26 2.37
N THR A 120 18.02 -0.75 3.51
CA THR A 120 17.16 -1.22 4.58
C THR A 120 16.53 -0.04 5.31
N VAL A 121 15.22 0.04 5.26
CA VAL A 121 14.42 1.01 6.00
C VAL A 121 13.87 0.34 7.26
N ILE A 122 14.06 0.98 8.40
CA ILE A 122 13.51 0.53 9.68
C ILE A 122 12.64 1.64 10.30
N THR A 123 11.70 1.25 11.16
CA THR A 123 10.96 2.18 12.01
C THR A 123 11.91 2.86 13.00
N ALA A 124 11.73 4.16 13.26
CA ALA A 124 12.61 4.91 14.15
C ALA A 124 12.50 4.49 15.62
N ASP A 125 11.38 3.90 16.01
CA ASP A 125 11.09 3.41 17.36
C ASP A 125 11.36 1.90 17.53
N GLY A 126 11.78 1.21 16.47
CA GLY A 126 12.03 -0.23 16.48
C GLY A 126 10.77 -1.10 16.58
N GLU A 127 9.58 -0.52 16.42
CA GLU A 127 8.33 -1.25 16.42
C GLU A 127 8.08 -2.00 15.10
N LEU A 128 7.20 -3.01 15.16
CA LEU A 128 6.88 -3.84 14.00
C LEU A 128 6.26 -3.03 12.86
N SER A 129 6.61 -3.40 11.63
CA SER A 129 5.98 -2.93 10.39
C SER A 129 5.57 -4.14 9.53
N VAL A 130 4.51 -3.99 8.74
CA VAL A 130 4.07 -4.98 7.74
C VAL A 130 3.74 -4.28 6.43
N GLN A 131 3.90 -5.01 5.33
CA GLN A 131 3.49 -4.58 4.00
C GLN A 131 2.72 -5.69 3.29
N PHE A 132 1.72 -5.29 2.54
CA PHE A 132 1.02 -6.14 1.57
C PHE A 132 0.80 -5.32 0.31
N GLU A 133 0.83 -5.99 -0.84
CA GLU A 133 0.75 -5.31 -2.11
C GLU A 133 -0.02 -6.12 -3.15
N HIS A 134 -0.74 -5.37 -3.98
CA HIS A 134 -1.28 -5.86 -5.23
C HIS A 134 -1.02 -4.89 -6.37
N THR A 135 -0.64 -5.43 -7.53
CA THR A 135 -0.84 -4.75 -8.82
C THR A 135 -2.33 -4.80 -9.18
N VAL A 136 -2.93 -3.65 -9.44
CA VAL A 136 -4.33 -3.52 -9.86
C VAL A 136 -4.45 -2.86 -11.23
N VAL A 137 -5.46 -3.26 -11.98
CA VAL A 137 -5.92 -2.54 -13.18
C VAL A 137 -7.31 -1.98 -12.93
N ILE A 138 -7.53 -0.72 -13.32
CA ILE A 138 -8.86 -0.14 -13.32
C ILE A 138 -9.63 -0.66 -14.53
N THR A 139 -10.82 -1.20 -14.30
CA THR A 139 -11.75 -1.64 -15.35
C THR A 139 -13.01 -0.77 -15.33
N PRO A 140 -13.89 -0.85 -16.35
CA PRO A 140 -15.19 -0.18 -16.30
C PRO A 140 -16.04 -0.55 -15.08
N ASN A 141 -15.85 -1.75 -14.51
CA ASN A 141 -16.61 -2.31 -13.39
C ASN A 141 -15.93 -2.15 -12.03
N GLY A 142 -14.80 -1.44 -11.96
CA GLY A 142 -13.98 -1.29 -10.75
C GLY A 142 -12.59 -1.91 -10.89
N PRO A 143 -11.82 -1.98 -9.80
CA PRO A 143 -10.46 -2.48 -9.82
C PRO A 143 -10.42 -4.01 -9.90
N GLU A 144 -9.54 -4.53 -10.74
CA GLU A 144 -9.20 -5.94 -10.82
C GLU A 144 -7.76 -6.14 -10.32
N ILE A 145 -7.57 -7.09 -9.40
CA ILE A 145 -6.24 -7.44 -8.89
C ILE A 145 -5.60 -8.44 -9.85
N LEU A 146 -4.43 -8.10 -10.39
CA LEU A 146 -3.69 -8.92 -11.35
C LEU A 146 -2.77 -9.95 -10.67
N THR A 147 -2.50 -9.79 -9.38
CA THR A 147 -1.60 -10.64 -8.60
C THR A 147 -2.33 -11.48 -7.55
N LYS A 148 -3.57 -11.89 -7.83
CA LYS A 148 -4.27 -12.91 -7.00
C LYS A 148 -3.61 -14.27 -7.22
N LEU A 149 -3.25 -14.95 -6.14
CA LEU A 149 -2.83 -16.35 -6.13
C LEU A 149 -4.02 -17.29 -5.95
#